data_AF-U4LI12-F1
#
_entry.id   AF-U4LI12-F1
#
_cell.length_a   1.000
_cell.length_b   1.000
_cell.length_c   1.000
_cell.angle_alpha   90.00
_cell.angle_beta   90.00
_cell.angle_gamma   90.00
#
_symmetry.space_group_name_H-M   'P 1'
#
loop_
_entity.id
_entity.type
_entity.pdbx_description
1 polymer ?
#
loop_
_entity_poly.entity_id
_entity_poly.type
_entity_poly.pdbx_seq_one_letter_code
_entity_poly.pdbx_strand_id
1 'polypeptide(L)'
;MSSATILPTGAPSLSTRDATTLTVLFDSESATALHPTIPINPSLPSNPQYPSSILSHIKSLEHSAIEISLTNPSLALEPFNTLLVAYPLYASGYNNRAQLKRILKHPSADIKRDLQLAIKIATGTIVDNEISKCMQKVLQNAWSQMGIVFMAENDTEKAVQAWMEGAKYESTWCRRMAARHNPVARLCGMIVKDAMRREMGQGEERRVEVRDNDGRAELNVQCGYTLVSLS
;
A
#
# COMPACT_ATOMS: atom_id res chain seq x y z
N MET A 1 44.67 31.70 29.08
CA MET A 1 43.84 32.01 27.89
C MET A 1 43.29 30.70 27.36
N SER A 2 42.05 30.36 27.68
CA SER A 2 41.38 29.14 27.20
C SER A 2 40.25 29.58 26.29
N SER A 3 40.41 29.33 24.99
CA SER A 3 39.43 29.67 23.96
C SER A 3 38.37 28.58 23.93
N ALA A 4 37.14 28.91 24.32
CA ALA A 4 36.01 27.99 24.26
C ALA A 4 35.43 27.98 22.84
N THR A 5 35.55 26.84 22.16
CA THR A 5 34.88 26.55 20.89
C THR A 5 33.37 26.54 21.10
N ILE A 6 32.66 27.50 20.50
CA ILE A 6 31.20 27.52 20.45
C ILE A 6 30.77 26.56 19.32
N LEU A 7 30.18 25.42 19.69
CA LEU A 7 29.45 24.57 18.74
C LEU A 7 28.14 25.29 18.35
N PRO A 8 27.76 25.36 17.07
CA PRO A 8 26.47 25.90 16.68
C PRO A 8 25.37 24.91 17.08
N THR A 9 24.74 25.14 18.23
CA THR A 9 23.51 24.45 18.63
C THR A 9 22.34 25.12 17.90
N GLY A 10 22.03 24.62 16.71
CA GLY A 10 20.90 25.12 15.93
C GLY A 10 20.39 24.03 14.98
N ALA A 11 19.85 22.94 15.54
CA ALA A 11 19.03 22.05 14.72
C ALA A 11 17.85 22.89 14.17
N PRO A 12 17.64 22.93 12.85
CA PRO A 12 16.55 23.72 12.28
C PRO A 12 15.21 23.23 12.83
N SER A 13 14.44 24.15 13.44
CA SER A 13 13.07 23.84 13.89
C SER A 13 12.16 23.79 12.66
N LEU A 14 12.05 22.62 12.06
CA LEU A 14 11.10 22.38 10.98
C LEU A 14 9.68 22.62 11.49
N SER A 15 8.86 23.29 10.69
CA SER A 15 7.43 23.36 11.01
C SER A 15 6.85 21.94 10.97
N THR A 16 5.74 21.70 11.70
CA THR A 16 5.05 20.40 11.68
C THR A 16 4.72 19.96 10.24
N ARG A 17 4.42 20.92 9.36
CA ARG A 17 4.14 20.69 7.94
C ARG A 17 5.40 20.27 7.17
N ASP A 18 6.55 20.88 7.43
CA ASP A 18 7.82 20.53 6.78
C ASP A 18 8.32 19.15 7.24
N ALA A 19 8.22 18.88 8.55
CA ALA A 19 8.54 17.56 9.10
C ALA A 19 7.69 16.46 8.43
N THR A 20 6.38 16.68 8.32
CA THR A 20 5.46 15.74 7.65
C THR A 20 5.81 15.55 6.16
N THR A 21 6.13 16.64 5.45
CA THR A 21 6.50 16.58 4.03
C THR A 21 7.80 15.81 3.82
N LEU A 22 8.81 16.03 4.67
CA LEU A 22 10.06 15.28 4.62
C LEU A 22 9.85 13.81 4.99
N THR A 23 9.02 13.51 5.99
CA THR A 23 8.64 12.12 6.28
C THR A 23 8.03 11.47 5.05
N VAL A 24 7.11 12.12 4.33
CA VAL A 24 6.54 11.61 3.08
C VAL A 24 7.59 11.40 1.98
N LEU A 25 8.56 12.30 1.86
CA LEU A 25 9.62 12.21 0.85
C LEU A 25 10.63 11.08 1.13
N PHE A 26 10.93 10.81 2.40
CA PHE A 26 11.92 9.81 2.80
C PHE A 26 11.32 8.46 3.16
N ASP A 27 10.06 8.42 3.54
CA ASP A 27 9.27 7.23 3.80
C ASP A 27 8.19 7.08 2.74
N SER A 28 8.45 6.20 1.77
CA SER A 28 7.48 5.84 0.74
C SER A 28 6.15 5.35 1.31
N GLU A 29 6.12 4.78 2.53
CA GLU A 29 4.89 4.35 3.20
C GLU A 29 4.02 5.55 3.60
N SER A 30 4.66 6.64 4.03
CA SER A 30 4.02 7.91 4.36
C SER A 30 3.42 8.63 3.15
N ALA A 31 3.88 8.38 1.92
CA ALA A 31 3.27 8.94 0.71
C ALA A 31 1.81 8.51 0.50
N THR A 32 1.43 7.33 1.02
CA THR A 32 0.03 6.88 1.00
C THR A 32 -0.82 7.46 2.14
N ALA A 33 -0.20 8.05 3.16
CA ALA A 33 -0.88 8.70 4.28
C ALA A 33 -1.51 10.06 3.90
N LEU A 34 -1.20 10.59 2.70
CA LEU A 34 -1.81 11.80 2.16
C LEU A 34 -3.19 11.57 1.54
N HIS A 35 -3.62 10.31 1.36
CA HIS A 35 -4.96 10.03 0.83
C HIS A 35 -6.03 10.23 1.91
N PRO A 36 -7.13 10.92 1.59
CA PRO A 36 -8.24 11.10 2.52
C PRO A 36 -8.78 9.72 2.94
N THR A 37 -8.86 9.50 4.24
CA THR A 37 -9.45 8.29 4.83
C THR A 37 -10.94 8.48 5.00
N ILE A 38 -11.69 7.37 4.92
CA ILE A 38 -13.12 7.37 5.21
C ILE A 38 -13.30 7.11 6.72
N PRO A 39 -13.90 8.04 7.48
CA PRO A 39 -14.10 7.89 8.92
C PRO A 39 -15.00 6.70 9.27
N ILE A 40 -14.66 6.05 10.39
CA ILE A 40 -15.46 4.96 10.95
C ILE A 40 -16.51 5.55 11.89
N ASN A 41 -17.77 5.23 11.67
CA ASN A 41 -18.83 5.52 12.62
C ASN A 41 -19.24 4.23 13.36
N PRO A 42 -18.94 4.09 14.67
CA PRO A 42 -19.23 2.89 15.44
C PRO A 42 -20.73 2.72 15.73
N SER A 43 -21.53 3.78 15.58
CA SER A 43 -22.98 3.75 15.78
C SER A 43 -23.73 3.14 14.59
N LEU A 44 -23.06 3.03 13.43
CA LEU A 44 -23.65 2.37 12.25
C LEU A 44 -23.79 0.87 12.46
N PRO A 45 -24.86 0.24 11.92
CA PRO A 45 -25.05 -1.20 12.02
C PRO A 45 -23.89 -1.94 11.35
N SER A 46 -23.49 -3.07 11.96
CA SER A 46 -22.39 -3.90 11.43
C SER A 46 -22.63 -4.31 9.98
N ASN A 47 -23.86 -4.68 9.64
CA ASN A 47 -24.27 -4.95 8.26
C ASN A 47 -25.64 -4.33 8.05
N PRO A 48 -25.75 -3.22 7.30
CA PRO A 48 -27.03 -2.55 7.06
C PRO A 48 -28.03 -3.38 6.24
N GLN A 49 -27.56 -4.38 5.48
CA GLN A 49 -28.40 -5.15 4.56
C GLN A 49 -29.23 -6.23 5.25
N TYR A 50 -28.82 -6.68 6.44
CA TYR A 50 -29.56 -7.71 7.19
C TYR A 50 -29.73 -7.33 8.65
N PRO A 51 -30.91 -7.61 9.24
CA PRO A 51 -31.15 -7.34 10.65
C PRO A 51 -30.29 -8.24 11.55
N SER A 52 -30.00 -7.76 12.76
CA SER A 52 -29.16 -8.47 13.74
C SER A 52 -29.64 -9.88 14.07
N SER A 53 -30.96 -10.12 14.05
CA SER A 53 -31.56 -11.45 14.29
C SER A 53 -31.16 -12.50 13.25
N ILE A 54 -30.97 -12.09 11.99
CA ILE A 54 -30.58 -12.98 10.89
C ILE A 54 -29.05 -13.04 10.77
N LEU A 55 -28.34 -11.94 11.10
CA LEU A 55 -26.89 -11.88 11.01
C LEU A 55 -26.16 -12.94 11.85
N SER A 56 -26.69 -13.30 13.02
CA SER A 56 -26.12 -14.39 13.83
C SER A 56 -26.13 -15.72 13.08
N HIS A 57 -27.25 -16.02 12.42
CA HIS A 57 -27.40 -17.22 11.59
C HIS A 57 -26.46 -17.20 10.37
N ILE A 58 -26.43 -16.09 9.63
CA ILE A 58 -25.53 -15.93 8.47
C ILE A 58 -24.06 -16.14 8.87
N LYS A 59 -23.63 -15.55 10.00
CA LYS A 59 -22.27 -15.74 10.52
C LYS A 59 -21.98 -17.18 10.91
N SER A 60 -22.95 -17.90 11.45
CA SER A 60 -22.77 -19.32 11.79
C SER A 60 -22.57 -20.19 10.55
N LEU A 61 -23.31 -19.92 9.47
CA LEU A 61 -23.15 -20.59 8.17
C LEU A 61 -21.78 -20.27 7.55
N GLU A 62 -21.38 -19.00 7.58
CA GLU A 62 -20.05 -18.56 7.12
C GLU A 62 -18.93 -19.26 7.91
N HIS A 63 -19.05 -19.32 9.24
CA HIS A 63 -18.06 -19.98 10.09
C HIS A 63 -17.91 -21.46 9.74
N SER A 64 -19.02 -22.18 9.58
CA SER A 64 -19.01 -23.59 9.18
C SER A 64 -18.33 -23.78 7.81
N ALA A 65 -18.61 -22.91 6.83
CA ALA A 65 -17.93 -22.95 5.53
C ALA A 65 -16.42 -22.70 5.64
N ILE A 66 -16.00 -21.79 6.52
CA ILE A 66 -14.58 -21.52 6.79
C ILE A 66 -13.91 -22.74 7.42
N GLU A 67 -14.52 -23.39 8.42
CA GLU A 67 -13.96 -24.60 9.03
C GLU A 67 -13.75 -25.73 8.02
N ILE A 68 -14.72 -25.94 7.12
CA ILE A 68 -14.58 -26.88 6.01
C ILE A 68 -13.41 -26.44 5.12
N SER A 69 -13.24 -25.13 4.86
CA SER A 69 -12.16 -24.63 4.00
C SER A 69 -10.76 -24.88 4.56
N LEU A 70 -10.62 -24.94 5.89
CA LEU A 70 -9.34 -25.20 6.56
C LEU A 70 -8.95 -26.68 6.52
N THR A 71 -9.93 -27.58 6.51
CA THR A 71 -9.71 -29.04 6.51
C THR A 71 -9.72 -29.61 5.10
N ASN A 72 -10.72 -29.24 4.30
CA ASN A 72 -10.95 -29.72 2.94
C ASN A 72 -11.42 -28.56 2.04
N PRO A 73 -10.48 -27.72 1.53
CA PRO A 73 -10.80 -26.56 0.69
C PRO A 73 -11.73 -26.87 -0.49
N SER A 74 -11.57 -28.03 -1.13
CA SER A 74 -12.37 -28.44 -2.29
C SER A 74 -13.85 -28.60 -1.98
N LEU A 75 -14.21 -28.98 -0.74
CA LEU A 75 -15.60 -29.17 -0.32
C LEU A 75 -16.26 -27.89 0.20
N ALA A 76 -15.48 -26.85 0.52
CA ALA A 76 -15.99 -25.62 1.10
C ALA A 76 -16.70 -24.69 0.09
N LEU A 77 -16.53 -24.94 -1.21
CA LEU A 77 -17.12 -24.07 -2.24
C LEU A 77 -18.66 -24.13 -2.25
N GLU A 78 -19.23 -25.32 -2.08
CA GLU A 78 -20.68 -25.52 -2.04
C GLU A 78 -21.38 -24.84 -0.85
N PRO A 79 -20.87 -24.95 0.39
CA PRO A 79 -21.34 -24.15 1.51
C PRO A 79 -21.33 -22.64 1.24
N PHE A 80 -20.25 -22.09 0.66
CA PHE A 80 -20.20 -20.68 0.29
C PHE A 80 -21.18 -20.32 -0.82
N ASN A 81 -21.39 -21.19 -1.81
CA ASN A 81 -22.38 -20.98 -2.87
C ASN A 81 -23.80 -20.93 -2.29
N THR A 82 -24.14 -21.89 -1.44
CA THR A 82 -25.44 -21.95 -0.76
C THR A 82 -25.68 -20.70 0.08
N LEU A 83 -24.69 -20.27 0.86
CA LEU A 83 -24.74 -19.03 1.65
C LEU A 83 -25.04 -17.81 0.78
N LEU A 84 -24.34 -17.66 -0.34
CA LEU A 84 -24.43 -16.46 -1.19
C LEU A 84 -25.65 -16.48 -2.12
N VAL A 85 -26.24 -17.64 -2.38
CA VAL A 85 -27.57 -17.74 -3.02
C VAL A 85 -28.66 -17.29 -2.04
N ALA A 86 -28.60 -17.71 -0.79
CA ALA A 86 -29.58 -17.31 0.23
C ALA A 86 -29.44 -15.84 0.66
N TYR A 87 -28.20 -15.33 0.70
CA TYR A 87 -27.88 -13.99 1.21
C TYR A 87 -26.98 -13.21 0.22
N PRO A 88 -27.50 -12.80 -0.96
CA PRO A 88 -26.71 -12.21 -2.04
C PRO A 88 -26.11 -10.83 -1.70
N LEU A 89 -26.58 -10.16 -0.65
CA LEU A 89 -26.01 -8.91 -0.16
C LEU A 89 -24.99 -9.12 0.99
N TYR A 90 -24.54 -10.34 1.25
CA TYR A 90 -23.57 -10.62 2.32
C TYR A 90 -22.13 -10.49 1.83
N ALA A 91 -21.58 -9.28 1.93
CA ALA A 91 -20.28 -8.93 1.37
C ALA A 91 -19.08 -9.76 1.91
N SER A 92 -19.09 -10.11 3.19
CA SER A 92 -18.02 -10.94 3.82
C SER A 92 -17.93 -12.33 3.17
N GLY A 93 -19.07 -12.94 2.85
CA GLY A 93 -19.10 -14.25 2.19
C GLY A 93 -18.39 -14.25 0.84
N TYR A 94 -18.54 -13.19 0.04
CA TYR A 94 -17.81 -13.05 -1.23
C TYR A 94 -16.29 -12.92 -1.03
N ASN A 95 -15.84 -12.18 -0.02
CA ASN A 95 -14.41 -12.09 0.31
C ASN A 95 -13.80 -13.45 0.67
N ASN A 96 -14.53 -14.23 1.46
CA ASN A 96 -14.08 -15.55 1.90
C ASN A 96 -14.11 -16.56 0.74
N ARG A 97 -15.15 -16.53 -0.11
CA ARG A 97 -15.20 -17.35 -1.32
C ARG A 97 -14.12 -16.98 -2.33
N ALA A 98 -13.80 -15.69 -2.49
CA ALA A 98 -12.69 -15.24 -3.33
C ALA A 98 -11.35 -15.79 -2.83
N GLN A 99 -11.10 -15.73 -1.52
CA GLN A 99 -9.90 -16.30 -0.90
C GLN A 99 -9.82 -17.81 -1.13
N LEU A 100 -10.93 -18.53 -0.96
CA LEU A 100 -10.99 -19.96 -1.23
C LEU A 100 -10.70 -20.27 -2.70
N LYS A 101 -11.33 -19.54 -3.64
CA LYS A 101 -11.08 -19.68 -5.08
C LYS A 101 -9.61 -19.45 -5.44
N ARG A 102 -8.92 -18.52 -4.76
CA ARG A 102 -7.47 -18.32 -4.91
C ARG A 102 -6.67 -19.54 -4.46
N ILE A 103 -7.00 -20.11 -3.29
CA ILE A 103 -6.34 -21.33 -2.76
C ILE A 103 -6.54 -22.50 -3.72
N LEU A 104 -7.76 -22.65 -4.25
CA LEU A 104 -8.15 -23.66 -5.22
C LEU A 104 -7.69 -23.36 -6.66
N LYS A 105 -6.96 -22.26 -6.88
CA LYS A 105 -6.41 -21.85 -8.19
C LYS A 105 -7.47 -21.72 -9.29
N HIS A 106 -8.66 -21.23 -8.95
CA HIS A 106 -9.66 -20.86 -9.95
C HIS A 106 -9.17 -19.73 -10.85
N PRO A 107 -9.78 -19.54 -12.03
CA PRO A 107 -9.47 -18.41 -12.91
C PRO A 107 -9.58 -17.07 -12.19
N SER A 108 -8.61 -16.18 -12.43
CA SER A 108 -8.58 -14.83 -11.83
C SER A 108 -9.86 -14.03 -12.09
N ALA A 109 -10.54 -14.26 -13.22
CA ALA A 109 -11.83 -13.63 -13.52
C ALA A 109 -12.90 -13.97 -12.47
N ASP A 110 -12.95 -15.22 -11.99
CA ASP A 110 -13.95 -15.67 -11.01
C ASP A 110 -13.66 -15.15 -9.60
N ILE A 111 -12.38 -15.03 -9.27
CA ILE A 111 -11.92 -14.42 -8.02
C ILE A 111 -12.25 -12.93 -8.02
N LYS A 112 -11.89 -12.22 -9.10
CA LYS A 112 -12.16 -10.78 -9.25
C LYS A 112 -13.65 -10.48 -9.20
N ARG A 113 -14.52 -11.33 -9.78
CA ARG A 113 -15.97 -11.17 -9.71
C ARG A 113 -16.49 -11.16 -8.27
N ASP A 114 -16.04 -12.08 -7.43
CA ASP A 114 -16.43 -12.12 -6.02
C ASP A 114 -15.93 -10.88 -5.27
N LEU A 115 -14.66 -10.48 -5.48
CA LEU A 115 -14.10 -9.28 -4.86
C LEU A 115 -14.84 -8.01 -5.29
N GLN A 116 -15.20 -7.89 -6.57
CA GLN A 116 -15.98 -6.77 -7.09
C GLN A 116 -17.37 -6.69 -6.47
N LEU A 117 -18.03 -7.84 -6.25
CA LEU A 117 -19.31 -7.88 -5.55
C LEU A 117 -19.17 -7.45 -4.09
N ALA A 118 -18.16 -7.95 -3.37
CA ALA A 118 -17.87 -7.53 -1.99
C ALA A 118 -17.65 -6.01 -1.90
N ILE A 119 -16.85 -5.45 -2.82
CA ILE A 119 -16.58 -4.01 -2.89
C ILE A 119 -17.86 -3.22 -3.18
N LYS A 120 -18.63 -3.63 -4.20
CA LYS A 120 -19.88 -2.96 -4.59
C LYS A 120 -20.87 -2.92 -3.42
N ILE A 121 -21.06 -4.04 -2.73
CA ILE A 121 -22.00 -4.12 -1.61
C ILE A 121 -21.53 -3.25 -0.44
N ALA A 122 -20.25 -3.36 -0.05
CA ALA A 122 -19.74 -2.61 1.10
C ALA A 122 -19.62 -1.10 0.83
N THR A 123 -19.22 -0.69 -0.38
CA THR A 123 -19.23 0.75 -0.75
C THR A 123 -20.64 1.33 -0.77
N GLY A 124 -21.65 0.53 -1.14
CA GLY A 124 -23.07 0.92 -1.06
C GLY A 124 -23.61 1.12 0.37
N THR A 125 -22.81 0.84 1.41
CA THR A 125 -23.17 1.10 2.82
C THR A 125 -22.64 2.42 3.36
N ILE A 126 -21.85 3.14 2.58
CA ILE A 126 -21.29 4.42 2.99
C ILE A 126 -22.43 5.45 3.04
N VAL A 127 -22.61 6.08 4.19
CA VAL A 127 -23.63 7.12 4.43
C VAL A 127 -22.90 8.35 4.98
N ASP A 128 -23.18 9.52 4.43
CA ASP A 128 -22.55 10.79 4.84
C ASP A 128 -21.01 10.75 4.90
N ASN A 129 -20.41 10.01 3.96
CA ASN A 129 -18.95 9.77 3.91
C ASN A 129 -18.39 9.02 5.14
N GLU A 130 -19.23 8.29 5.86
CA GLU A 130 -18.85 7.44 6.99
C GLU A 130 -19.17 5.97 6.69
N ILE A 131 -18.46 5.05 7.35
CA ILE A 131 -18.65 3.61 7.18
C ILE A 131 -18.64 2.87 8.51
N SER A 132 -19.39 1.76 8.59
CA SER A 132 -19.32 0.88 9.76
C SER A 132 -17.99 0.15 9.82
N LYS A 133 -17.52 -0.17 11.04
CA LYS A 133 -16.25 -0.91 11.26
C LYS A 133 -16.20 -2.24 10.51
N CYS A 134 -17.33 -2.95 10.44
CA CYS A 134 -17.41 -4.24 9.76
C CYS A 134 -17.28 -4.07 8.24
N MET A 135 -17.97 -3.11 7.64
CA MET A 135 -17.89 -2.85 6.19
C MET A 135 -16.55 -2.27 5.77
N GLN A 136 -15.93 -1.45 6.63
CA GLN A 136 -14.54 -1.03 6.44
C GLN A 136 -13.61 -2.24 6.31
N LYS A 137 -13.73 -3.23 7.22
CA LYS A 137 -12.89 -4.43 7.18
C LYS A 137 -13.11 -5.26 5.92
N VAL A 138 -14.35 -5.36 5.45
CA VAL A 138 -14.68 -6.00 4.17
C VAL A 138 -13.94 -5.32 3.02
N LEU A 139 -13.95 -3.99 2.95
CA LEU A 139 -13.25 -3.23 1.90
C LEU A 139 -11.73 -3.36 1.99
N GLN A 140 -11.16 -3.28 3.19
CA GLN A 140 -9.73 -3.50 3.41
C GLN A 140 -9.30 -4.87 2.86
N ASN A 141 -10.05 -5.93 3.19
CA ASN A 141 -9.74 -7.29 2.77
C ASN A 141 -9.94 -7.47 1.26
N ALA A 142 -11.02 -6.94 0.69
CA ALA A 142 -11.33 -7.09 -0.74
C ALA A 142 -10.26 -6.44 -1.62
N TRP A 143 -9.91 -5.19 -1.32
CA TRP A 143 -8.88 -4.44 -2.05
C TRP A 143 -7.49 -5.04 -1.86
N SER A 144 -7.17 -5.56 -0.67
CA SER A 144 -5.93 -6.29 -0.43
C SER A 144 -5.80 -7.50 -1.37
N GLN A 145 -6.85 -8.33 -1.44
CA GLN A 145 -6.88 -9.50 -2.32
C GLN A 145 -6.86 -9.11 -3.79
N MET A 146 -7.57 -8.06 -4.19
CA MET A 146 -7.62 -7.56 -5.57
C MET A 146 -6.22 -7.22 -6.07
N GLY A 147 -5.43 -6.49 -5.28
CA GLY A 147 -4.06 -6.17 -5.66
C GLY A 147 -3.17 -7.41 -5.78
N ILE A 148 -3.35 -8.43 -4.94
CA ILE A 148 -2.60 -9.69 -5.07
C ILE A 148 -2.98 -10.42 -6.36
N VAL A 149 -4.25 -10.41 -6.75
CA VAL A 149 -4.70 -11.04 -8.00
C VAL A 149 -4.09 -10.33 -9.21
N PHE A 150 -4.10 -8.99 -9.24
CA PHE A 150 -3.46 -8.23 -10.33
C PHE A 150 -1.94 -8.46 -10.38
N MET A 151 -1.27 -8.55 -9.23
CA MET A 151 0.16 -8.92 -9.20
C MET A 151 0.41 -10.29 -9.83
N ALA A 152 -0.44 -11.28 -9.54
CA ALA A 152 -0.32 -12.62 -10.12
C ALA A 152 -0.56 -12.61 -11.65
N GLU A 153 -1.30 -11.63 -12.16
CA GLU A 153 -1.51 -11.38 -13.60
C GLU A 153 -0.39 -10.53 -14.23
N ASN A 154 0.66 -10.16 -13.47
CA ASN A 154 1.72 -9.22 -13.85
C ASN A 154 1.23 -7.78 -14.15
N ASP A 155 0.02 -7.42 -13.72
CA ASP A 155 -0.53 -6.07 -13.85
C ASP A 155 -0.21 -5.24 -12.59
N THR A 156 1.04 -4.78 -12.51
CA THR A 156 1.55 -4.07 -11.32
C THR A 156 0.83 -2.73 -11.12
N GLU A 157 0.44 -2.06 -12.21
CA GLU A 157 -0.26 -0.78 -12.14
C GLU A 157 -1.63 -0.94 -11.47
N LYS A 158 -2.45 -1.88 -11.94
CA LYS A 158 -3.75 -2.16 -11.31
C LYS A 158 -3.60 -2.71 -9.90
N ALA A 159 -2.53 -3.45 -9.61
CA ALA A 159 -2.26 -3.92 -8.26
C ALA A 159 -2.02 -2.77 -7.28
N VAL A 160 -1.17 -1.82 -7.66
CA VAL A 160 -0.88 -0.62 -6.85
C VAL A 160 -2.15 0.21 -6.68
N GLN A 161 -2.91 0.45 -7.74
CA GLN A 161 -4.19 1.17 -7.67
C GLN A 161 -5.17 0.51 -6.70
N ALA A 162 -5.33 -0.81 -6.77
CA ALA A 162 -6.20 -1.56 -5.85
C ALA A 162 -5.78 -1.39 -4.38
N TRP A 163 -4.48 -1.43 -4.09
CA TRP A 163 -4.00 -1.18 -2.73
C TRP A 163 -4.13 0.29 -2.30
N MET A 164 -3.98 1.26 -3.20
CA MET A 164 -4.29 2.66 -2.88
C MET A 164 -5.76 2.83 -2.50
N GLU A 165 -6.69 2.17 -3.21
CA GLU A 165 -8.11 2.15 -2.83
C GLU A 165 -8.32 1.52 -1.44
N GLY A 166 -7.68 0.39 -1.15
CA GLY A 166 -7.74 -0.24 0.16
C GLY A 166 -7.13 0.60 1.30
N ALA A 167 -6.17 1.46 1.00
CA ALA A 167 -5.54 2.36 1.97
C ALA A 167 -6.48 3.46 2.48
N LYS A 168 -7.46 3.90 1.67
CA LYS A 168 -8.51 4.87 2.07
C LYS A 168 -9.34 4.37 3.26
N TYR A 169 -9.44 3.06 3.40
CA TYR A 169 -10.14 2.38 4.49
C TYR A 169 -9.20 2.00 5.64
N GLU A 170 -8.08 2.71 5.79
CA GLU A 170 -7.11 2.55 6.87
C GLU A 170 -6.32 1.23 6.91
N SER A 171 -6.32 0.44 5.84
CA SER A 171 -5.52 -0.78 5.77
C SER A 171 -4.01 -0.48 5.75
N THR A 172 -3.31 -0.83 6.83
CA THR A 172 -1.84 -0.74 6.92
C THR A 172 -1.14 -1.63 5.89
N TRP A 173 -1.68 -2.84 5.67
CA TRP A 173 -1.16 -3.74 4.65
C TRP A 173 -1.24 -3.11 3.27
N CYS A 174 -2.40 -2.55 2.89
CA CYS A 174 -2.57 -1.92 1.58
C CYS A 174 -1.66 -0.71 1.42
N ARG A 175 -1.55 0.17 2.42
CA ARG A 175 -0.61 1.30 2.40
C ARG A 175 0.82 0.85 2.10
N ARG A 176 1.31 -0.13 2.86
CA ARG A 176 2.65 -0.68 2.70
C ARG A 176 2.87 -1.29 1.32
N MET A 177 1.89 -2.05 0.82
CA MET A 177 1.99 -2.69 -0.50
C MET A 177 1.95 -1.66 -1.63
N ALA A 178 1.05 -0.67 -1.57
CA ALA A 178 1.00 0.42 -2.53
C ALA A 178 2.33 1.19 -2.56
N ALA A 179 2.88 1.56 -1.40
CA ALA A 179 4.16 2.25 -1.29
C ALA A 179 5.33 1.45 -1.87
N ARG A 180 5.42 0.16 -1.51
CA ARG A 180 6.49 -0.74 -1.96
C ARG A 180 6.53 -0.89 -3.48
N HIS A 181 5.36 -0.92 -4.11
CA HIS A 181 5.22 -1.18 -5.54
C HIS A 181 4.97 0.08 -6.38
N ASN A 182 4.89 1.27 -5.77
CA ASN A 182 4.72 2.53 -6.48
C ASN A 182 6.07 3.00 -7.10
N PRO A 183 6.18 3.04 -8.45
CA PRO A 183 7.42 3.42 -9.12
C PRO A 183 7.80 4.88 -8.87
N VAL A 184 6.83 5.79 -8.74
CA VAL A 184 7.07 7.22 -8.51
C VAL A 184 7.69 7.43 -7.13
N ALA A 185 7.11 6.82 -6.09
CA ALA A 185 7.65 6.91 -4.73
C ALA A 185 9.08 6.35 -4.63
N ARG A 186 9.37 5.26 -5.35
CA ARG A 186 10.72 4.67 -5.42
C ARG A 186 11.73 5.60 -6.10
N LEU A 187 11.38 6.17 -7.24
CA LEU A 187 12.28 7.06 -8.00
C LEU A 187 12.53 8.37 -7.27
N CYS A 188 11.48 9.02 -6.75
CA CYS A 188 11.61 10.26 -5.99
C CYS A 188 12.50 10.06 -4.75
N GLY A 189 12.28 8.99 -3.99
CA GLY A 189 13.11 8.67 -2.83
C GLY A 189 14.58 8.42 -3.19
N MET A 190 14.85 7.79 -4.35
CA MET A 190 16.22 7.59 -4.85
C MET A 190 16.88 8.91 -5.25
N ILE A 191 16.18 9.77 -6.00
CA ILE A 191 16.71 11.06 -6.46
C ILE A 191 17.02 11.98 -5.28
N VAL A 192 16.10 12.10 -4.32
CA VAL A 192 16.30 12.97 -3.15
C VAL A 192 17.45 12.43 -2.27
N LYS A 193 17.54 11.12 -2.05
CA LYS A 193 18.66 10.52 -1.31
C LYS A 193 20.00 10.70 -2.01
N ASP A 194 20.02 10.68 -3.34
CA ASP A 194 21.23 10.92 -4.12
C ASP A 194 21.65 12.39 -4.06
N ALA A 195 20.70 13.32 -4.22
CA ALA A 195 20.95 14.76 -4.05
C ALA A 195 21.49 15.07 -2.65
N MET A 196 20.89 14.57 -1.58
CA MET A 196 21.38 14.80 -0.22
C MET A 196 22.77 14.21 0.04
N ARG A 197 23.12 13.05 -0.56
CA ARG A 197 24.47 12.48 -0.43
C ARG A 197 25.52 13.36 -1.08
N ARG A 198 25.20 13.99 -2.21
CA ARG A 198 26.08 14.96 -2.88
C ARG A 198 26.29 16.20 -2.00
N GLU A 199 25.23 16.70 -1.37
CA GLU A 199 25.28 17.90 -0.51
C GLU A 199 25.93 17.66 0.87
N MET A 200 25.76 16.50 1.49
CA MET A 200 26.31 16.18 2.83
C MET A 200 27.76 15.69 2.84
N GLY A 201 28.49 15.82 1.74
CA GLY A 201 29.95 15.58 1.72
C GLY A 201 30.39 14.20 1.24
N GLN A 202 29.73 13.62 0.23
CA GLN A 202 30.38 12.67 -0.68
C GLN A 202 30.67 13.28 -2.06
N GLY A 203 30.95 14.59 -2.10
CA GLY A 203 31.90 15.13 -3.05
C GLY A 203 33.30 14.64 -2.70
N GLU A 204 33.51 13.33 -2.68
CA GLU A 204 34.85 12.78 -2.72
C GLU A 204 35.32 13.07 -4.14
N GLU A 205 35.92 14.25 -4.27
CA GLU A 205 36.74 14.66 -5.38
C GLU A 205 37.72 13.51 -5.57
N ARG A 206 37.36 12.57 -6.43
CA ARG A 206 38.20 11.43 -6.77
C ARG A 206 39.31 12.02 -7.60
N ARG A 207 40.29 12.62 -6.92
CA ARG A 207 41.55 13.06 -7.48
C ARG A 207 42.25 11.78 -7.88
N VAL A 208 41.99 11.35 -9.11
CA VAL A 208 42.81 10.34 -9.76
C VAL A 208 44.16 11.02 -9.94
N GLU A 209 45.07 10.82 -8.98
CA GLU A 209 46.49 11.05 -9.22
C GLU A 209 46.92 10.02 -10.26
N VAL A 210 46.78 10.37 -11.54
CA VAL A 210 47.59 9.76 -12.59
C VAL A 210 48.99 10.29 -12.35
N ARG A 211 49.83 9.47 -11.72
CA ARG A 211 51.26 9.75 -11.64
C ARG A 211 51.88 9.31 -12.95
N ASP A 212 52.29 10.27 -13.75
CA ASP A 212 53.33 10.04 -14.75
C ASP A 212 54.67 9.86 -14.02
N ASN A 213 55.55 9.01 -14.56
CA ASN A 213 56.79 8.56 -13.92
C ASN A 213 57.81 9.67 -13.58
N ASP A 214 57.54 10.94 -13.93
CA ASP A 214 58.53 12.03 -13.89
C ASP A 214 58.18 13.20 -12.94
N GLY A 215 57.18 13.06 -12.07
CA GLY A 215 57.11 13.83 -10.81
C GLY A 215 56.91 15.35 -10.89
N ARG A 216 56.13 15.88 -11.86
CA ARG A 216 55.63 17.26 -11.81
C ARG A 216 54.10 17.30 -11.75
N ALA A 217 53.55 18.10 -10.83
CA ALA A 217 52.12 18.28 -10.65
C ALA A 217 51.59 19.40 -11.55
N GLU A 218 50.68 19.08 -12.48
CA GLU A 218 49.84 20.08 -13.15
C GLU A 218 48.47 20.16 -12.47
N LEU A 219 48.03 21.38 -12.16
CA LEU A 219 46.68 21.69 -11.70
C LEU A 219 45.80 21.88 -12.95
N ASN A 220 44.94 20.91 -13.25
CA ASN A 220 43.90 21.11 -14.23
C ASN A 220 42.52 20.95 -13.58
N VAL A 221 41.79 22.07 -13.46
CA VAL A 221 40.42 22.10 -12.95
C VAL A 221 39.49 21.96 -14.14
N GLN A 222 39.08 20.72 -14.44
CA GLN A 222 38.05 20.49 -15.45
C GLN A 222 36.67 20.53 -14.77
N CYS A 223 36.03 21.71 -14.81
CA CYS A 223 34.60 21.86 -14.49
C CYS A 223 33.79 21.20 -15.62
N GLY A 224 33.05 20.13 -15.31
CA GLY A 224 32.30 19.36 -16.29
C GLY A 224 30.79 19.48 -16.13
N TYR A 225 30.16 20.38 -16.89
CA TYR A 225 28.81 20.17 -17.43
C TYR A 225 28.85 20.28 -18.95
N THR A 226 28.19 19.30 -19.59
CA THR A 226 27.69 19.23 -20.98
C THR A 226 28.68 19.06 -22.14
N LEU A 227 28.60 17.91 -22.84
CA LEU A 227 27.80 17.77 -24.07
C LEU A 227 27.70 16.31 -24.55
N VAL A 228 26.50 16.00 -25.05
CA VAL A 228 26.08 14.80 -25.79
C VAL A 228 26.72 14.79 -27.19
N SER A 229 27.17 13.64 -27.71
CA SER A 229 26.74 13.10 -29.03
C SER A 229 27.44 11.79 -29.43
N LEU A 230 26.60 10.79 -29.72
CA LEU A 230 26.63 9.79 -30.79
C LEU A 230 27.97 9.20 -31.28
N SER A 231 28.06 7.88 -31.15
CA SER A 231 28.25 6.96 -32.28
C SER A 231 27.38 5.73 -32.05
#